data_AF-X0PCS7-F1
#
_entry.id   AF-X0PCS7-F1
#
_cell.length_a   1.000
_cell.length_b   1.000
_cell.length_c   1.000
_cell.angle_alpha   90.00
_cell.angle_beta   90.00
_cell.angle_gamma   90.00
#
_symmetry.space_group_name_H-M   'P 1'
#
loop_
_entity.id
_entity.type
_entity.pdbx_description
1 polymer ?
#
loop_
_entity_poly.entity_id
_entity_poly.type
_entity_poly.pdbx_seq_one_letter_code
_entity_poly.pdbx_strand_id
1 'polypeptide(L)'
;MTKPATARFRKLALVLFSLSLALIGLLSFNHVAQAAGDYDINRNSNYIGYIQVDSDKQALPLYNSPTDQVSNGQLATTYDRWEITGAYMDSDGALLATAYDLGDNQWVKRSDFTASTLVLKVIGAPFTTFFSNRAAYQLYSDAQTTQPAGILGTDYDIWQINGYAYNKAGQISAYNLGANAWVKYIDPTQTIHFRNDPIYLDIDAGVTTYDVNSHPTGTIQTSTVYVSGEYHFDKNNQIMHRVGNDRQWVYGGDTRQSSYGY
;
A
#
# COMPACT_ATOMS: atom_id res chain seq x y z
N MET A 1 82.40 12.69 -0.80
CA MET A 1 81.06 13.17 -1.19
C MET A 1 80.02 12.16 -0.73
N THR A 2 79.42 12.39 0.44
CA THR A 2 78.45 11.51 1.10
C THR A 2 77.02 12.01 0.82
N LYS A 3 76.17 11.16 0.23
CA LYS A 3 74.75 11.46 -0.03
C LYS A 3 73.96 11.46 1.28
N PRO A 4 73.05 12.42 1.53
CA PRO A 4 72.25 12.44 2.75
C PRO A 4 71.09 11.44 2.67
N ALA A 5 70.95 10.64 3.73
CA ALA A 5 69.98 9.56 3.91
C ALA A 5 68.66 10.04 4.56
N THR A 6 68.03 11.09 4.03
CA THR A 6 66.84 11.72 4.67
C THR A 6 65.52 11.52 3.93
N ALA A 7 65.49 10.77 2.82
CA ALA A 7 64.26 10.58 2.03
C ALA A 7 63.44 9.31 2.37
N ARG A 8 63.96 8.37 3.17
CA ARG A 8 63.29 7.07 3.41
C ARG A 8 62.40 7.00 4.65
N PHE A 9 62.50 7.95 5.59
CA PHE A 9 61.70 7.91 6.83
C PHE A 9 60.30 8.51 6.71
N ARG A 10 60.01 9.33 5.69
CA ARG A 10 58.68 9.95 5.54
C ARG A 10 57.60 9.01 4.98
N LYS A 11 57.98 7.91 4.31
CA LYS A 11 57.01 6.95 3.77
C LYS A 11 56.56 5.87 4.77
N LEU A 12 57.32 5.64 5.85
CA LEU A 12 56.97 4.63 6.85
C LEU A 12 55.96 5.16 7.90
N ALA A 13 56.03 6.45 8.24
CA ALA A 13 55.11 7.08 9.19
C ALA A 13 53.67 7.22 8.64
N LEU A 14 53.51 7.31 7.32
CA LEU A 14 52.19 7.45 6.69
C LEU A 14 51.42 6.12 6.57
N VAL A 15 52.11 4.98 6.63
CA VAL A 15 51.49 3.63 6.57
C VAL A 15 51.06 3.15 7.95
N LEU A 16 51.73 3.60 9.02
CA LEU A 16 51.36 3.24 10.40
C LEU A 16 50.16 4.04 10.94
N PHE A 17 49.88 5.24 10.40
CA PHE A 17 48.71 6.03 10.77
C PHE A 17 47.41 5.58 10.08
N SER A 18 47.52 4.89 8.94
CA SER A 18 46.37 4.33 8.23
C SER A 18 45.96 2.95 8.74
N LEU A 19 46.87 2.19 9.38
CA LEU A 19 46.51 0.93 10.03
C LEU A 19 45.82 1.13 11.39
N SER A 20 46.06 2.24 12.09
CA SER A 20 45.40 2.53 13.38
C SER A 20 43.96 3.06 13.23
N LEU A 21 43.61 3.69 12.10
CA LEU A 21 42.21 4.05 11.82
C LEU A 21 41.35 2.88 11.31
N ALA A 22 41.97 1.83 10.75
CA ALA A 22 41.25 0.64 10.30
C ALA A 22 40.91 -0.33 11.45
N LEU A 23 41.56 -0.22 12.62
CA LEU A 23 41.36 -1.14 13.74
C LEU A 23 40.43 -0.62 14.83
N ILE A 24 40.09 0.68 14.84
CA ILE A 24 39.14 1.27 15.80
C ILE A 24 37.67 1.13 15.30
N GLY A 25 37.46 0.80 14.02
CA GLY A 25 36.12 0.62 13.44
C GLY A 25 35.51 -0.79 13.59
N LEU A 26 36.20 -1.74 14.22
CA LEU A 26 35.81 -3.17 14.27
C LEU A 26 35.37 -3.66 15.66
N LEU A 27 35.23 -2.77 16.65
CA LEU A 27 34.88 -3.15 18.04
C LEU A 27 33.54 -2.61 18.56
N SER A 28 32.68 -2.05 17.71
CA SER A 28 31.36 -1.56 18.13
C SER A 28 30.19 -2.35 17.54
N PHE A 29 30.20 -3.68 17.71
CA PHE A 29 28.98 -4.52 17.55
C PHE A 29 28.98 -5.63 18.59
N ASN A 30 29.07 -5.26 19.87
CA ASN A 30 28.66 -6.10 20.98
C ASN A 30 27.60 -5.34 21.78
N HIS A 31 26.44 -5.10 21.16
CA HIS A 31 25.23 -4.90 21.94
C HIS A 31 24.57 -6.26 22.11
N VAL A 32 24.75 -6.76 23.33
CA VAL A 32 24.02 -7.85 23.96
C VAL A 32 22.55 -7.70 23.61
N ALA A 33 21.99 -8.69 22.90
CA ALA A 33 20.56 -8.86 22.77
C ALA A 33 19.98 -9.02 24.18
N GLN A 34 19.42 -7.94 24.70
CA GLN A 34 18.64 -7.95 25.92
C GLN A 34 17.28 -8.54 25.55
N ALA A 35 16.81 -9.52 26.32
CA ALA A 35 15.49 -10.09 26.13
C ALA A 35 14.45 -8.94 26.21
N ALA A 36 13.83 -8.64 25.07
CA ALA A 36 12.64 -7.82 25.04
C ALA A 36 11.60 -8.49 25.93
N GLY A 37 10.94 -7.72 26.80
CA GLY A 37 9.77 -8.22 27.53
C GLY A 37 8.76 -8.80 26.54
N ASP A 38 7.96 -9.77 26.99
CA ASP A 38 6.84 -10.33 26.23
C ASP A 38 5.86 -9.21 25.86
N TYR A 39 6.18 -8.47 24.80
CA TYR A 39 5.22 -7.72 24.04
C TYR A 39 4.48 -8.76 23.22
N ASP A 40 3.16 -8.67 23.22
CA ASP A 40 2.32 -9.35 22.23
C ASP A 40 2.60 -8.68 20.86
N ILE A 41 3.81 -8.90 20.34
CA ILE A 41 4.12 -8.74 18.93
C ILE A 41 3.26 -9.83 18.31
N ASN A 42 2.03 -9.45 18.00
CA ASN A 42 1.16 -10.27 17.21
C ASN A 42 1.81 -10.29 15.82
N ARG A 43 2.82 -11.16 15.66
CA ARG A 43 3.27 -11.71 14.39
C ARG A 43 2.15 -12.63 13.91
N ASN A 44 0.95 -12.06 13.82
CA ASN A 44 -0.23 -12.75 13.43
C ASN A 44 0.07 -13.23 12.02
N SER A 45 0.09 -14.52 11.80
CA SER A 45 0.17 -15.07 10.45
C SER A 45 -1.05 -14.67 9.61
N ASN A 46 -2.08 -14.08 10.23
CA ASN A 46 -3.19 -13.38 9.57
C ASN A 46 -2.92 -11.88 9.32
N TYR A 47 -1.70 -11.38 9.51
CA TYR A 47 -1.32 -10.01 9.16
C TYR A 47 -1.08 -9.92 7.64
N ILE A 48 -2.18 -9.99 6.88
CA ILE A 48 -2.17 -10.02 5.42
C ILE A 48 -2.14 -8.59 4.89
N GLY A 49 -0.94 -8.09 4.57
CA GLY A 49 -0.83 -7.26 3.36
C GLY A 49 0.08 -6.04 3.38
N TYR A 50 0.53 -5.50 4.52
CA TYR A 50 1.51 -4.39 4.46
C TYR A 50 2.88 -4.96 4.17
N ILE A 51 3.45 -4.60 3.03
CA ILE A 51 4.75 -5.14 2.62
C ILE A 51 5.85 -4.09 2.70
N GLN A 52 5.52 -2.80 2.55
CA GLN A 52 6.54 -1.76 2.46
C GLN A 52 6.10 -0.43 3.07
N VAL A 53 7.04 0.29 3.67
CA VAL A 53 6.96 1.73 3.89
C VAL A 53 7.71 2.41 2.74
N ASP A 54 7.05 3.32 2.04
CA ASP A 54 7.68 4.21 1.08
C ASP A 54 7.97 5.54 1.79
N SER A 55 9.22 5.73 2.21
CA SER A 55 9.69 6.90 2.93
C SER A 55 9.89 8.11 2.03
N ASP A 56 9.82 7.97 0.70
CA ASP A 56 10.19 9.04 -0.25
C ASP A 56 11.58 9.65 0.07
N LYS A 57 12.52 8.77 0.45
CA LYS A 57 13.89 9.11 0.88
C LYS A 57 13.96 10.10 2.05
N GLN A 58 12.90 10.17 2.87
CA GLN A 58 12.89 10.99 4.08
C GLN A 58 13.62 10.30 5.23
N ALA A 59 14.33 11.09 6.05
CA ALA A 59 15.01 10.61 7.25
C ALA A 59 14.01 10.44 8.42
N LEU A 60 13.25 9.36 8.39
CA LEU A 60 12.28 9.05 9.45
C LEU A 60 12.98 8.68 10.77
N PRO A 61 12.46 9.09 11.94
CA PRO A 61 13.01 8.64 13.22
C PRO A 61 12.91 7.11 13.37
N LEU A 62 13.99 6.50 13.88
CA LEU A 62 14.02 5.09 14.24
C LEU A 62 13.85 4.90 15.74
N TYR A 63 13.27 3.77 16.12
CA TYR A 63 13.04 3.36 17.51
C TYR A 63 13.45 1.90 17.70
N ASN A 64 13.89 1.52 18.92
CA ASN A 64 14.18 0.10 19.24
C ASN A 64 12.91 -0.69 19.54
N SER A 65 11.82 0.01 19.90
CA SER A 65 10.51 -0.56 20.22
C SER A 65 9.39 0.36 19.71
N PRO A 66 8.23 -0.19 19.31
CA PRO A 66 7.10 0.61 18.84
C PRO A 66 6.55 1.57 19.91
N THR A 67 6.81 1.31 21.19
CA THR A 67 6.34 2.14 22.31
C THR A 67 7.34 3.20 22.78
N ASP A 68 8.57 3.18 22.28
CA ASP A 68 9.64 4.08 22.73
C ASP A 68 9.32 5.55 22.44
N GLN A 69 9.50 6.45 23.39
CA GLN A 69 9.19 7.87 23.18
C GLN A 69 10.34 8.67 22.55
N VAL A 70 11.55 8.11 22.54
CA VAL A 70 12.77 8.77 22.06
C VAL A 70 13.37 7.96 20.93
N SER A 71 13.73 8.61 19.83
CA SER A 71 14.37 7.94 18.71
C SER A 71 15.80 7.54 19.04
N ASN A 72 16.25 6.41 18.49
CA ASN A 72 17.63 5.91 18.60
C ASN A 72 18.47 6.24 17.35
N GLY A 73 17.87 6.88 16.35
CA GLY A 73 18.52 7.21 15.08
C GLY A 73 17.56 7.73 14.03
N GLN A 74 18.01 7.68 12.78
CA GLN A 74 17.23 8.03 11.60
C GLN A 74 17.37 6.96 10.52
N LEU A 75 16.28 6.74 9.78
CA LEU A 75 16.23 5.88 8.62
C LEU A 75 17.14 6.44 7.52
N ALA A 76 17.84 5.55 6.81
CA ALA A 76 18.71 5.98 5.72
C ALA A 76 17.88 6.59 4.58
N THR A 77 18.42 7.59 3.90
CA THR A 77 17.74 8.28 2.79
C THR A 77 18.18 7.78 1.42
N THR A 78 19.06 6.77 1.38
CA THR A 78 19.52 6.14 0.14
C THR A 78 18.43 5.33 -0.54
N TYR A 79 17.46 4.83 0.23
CA TYR A 79 16.33 4.03 -0.23
C TYR A 79 15.01 4.74 0.08
N ASP A 80 14.08 4.67 -0.86
CA ASP A 80 12.70 5.11 -0.68
C ASP A 80 11.83 4.00 -0.08
N ARG A 81 12.02 2.74 -0.48
CA ARG A 81 11.18 1.62 -0.06
C ARG A 81 11.88 0.71 0.93
N TRP A 82 11.15 0.38 2.00
CA TRP A 82 11.61 -0.43 3.12
C TRP A 82 10.63 -1.56 3.37
N GLU A 83 11.10 -2.79 3.41
CA GLU A 83 10.26 -3.95 3.68
C GLU A 83 9.77 -3.93 5.14
N ILE A 84 8.50 -4.24 5.34
CA ILE A 84 7.89 -4.36 6.67
C ILE A 84 7.98 -5.83 7.09
N THR A 85 8.66 -6.10 8.20
CA THR A 85 8.81 -7.45 8.78
C THR A 85 7.88 -7.69 9.97
N GLY A 86 7.30 -6.63 10.52
CA GLY A 86 6.38 -6.67 11.64
C GLY A 86 5.60 -5.36 11.77
N ALA A 87 4.55 -5.38 12.56
CA ALA A 87 3.74 -4.20 12.79
C ALA A 87 3.16 -4.20 14.20
N TYR A 88 2.97 -3.00 14.75
CA TYR A 88 2.40 -2.79 16.07
C TYR A 88 1.04 -2.09 15.92
N MET A 89 -0.01 -2.77 16.38
CA MET A 89 -1.40 -2.29 16.33
C MET A 89 -1.78 -1.76 17.71
N ASP A 90 -2.55 -0.68 17.77
CA ASP A 90 -3.25 -0.36 19.02
C ASP A 90 -4.43 -1.33 19.23
N SER A 91 -4.93 -1.39 20.47
CA SER A 91 -6.02 -2.27 20.88
C SER A 91 -7.36 -1.97 20.21
N ASP A 92 -7.46 -0.89 19.45
CA ASP A 92 -8.73 -0.36 18.95
C ASP A 92 -9.14 -0.97 17.60
N GLY A 93 -8.42 -1.99 17.13
CA GLY A 93 -8.78 -2.73 15.92
C GLY A 93 -8.70 -1.89 14.64
N ALA A 94 -7.91 -0.80 14.66
CA ALA A 94 -7.68 0.01 13.49
C ALA A 94 -7.16 -0.84 12.32
N LEU A 95 -7.56 -0.56 11.08
CA LEU A 95 -7.05 -1.24 9.89
C LEU A 95 -5.54 -1.02 9.65
N LEU A 96 -4.91 -0.12 10.40
CA LEU A 96 -3.53 0.34 10.20
C LEU A 96 -2.74 0.29 11.50
N ALA A 97 -1.49 -0.14 11.37
CA ALA A 97 -0.54 -0.14 12.47
C ALA A 97 -0.13 1.28 12.89
N THR A 98 0.17 1.43 14.17
CA THR A 98 0.72 2.65 14.76
C THR A 98 2.23 2.73 14.57
N ALA A 99 2.91 1.59 14.45
CA ALA A 99 4.32 1.49 14.08
C ALA A 99 4.61 0.25 13.22
N TYR A 100 5.68 0.32 12.43
CA TYR A 100 6.12 -0.73 11.51
C TYR A 100 7.57 -1.10 11.81
N ASP A 101 7.84 -2.40 11.90
CA ASP A 101 9.18 -2.96 12.05
C ASP A 101 9.79 -3.17 10.66
N LEU A 102 10.93 -2.55 10.41
CA LEU A 102 11.67 -2.64 9.15
C LEU A 102 12.75 -3.73 9.19
N GLY A 103 12.81 -4.52 10.27
CA GLY A 103 13.83 -5.54 10.52
C GLY A 103 14.82 -5.11 11.60
N ASP A 104 15.48 -6.07 12.25
CA ASP A 104 16.49 -5.84 13.29
C ASP A 104 16.03 -4.90 14.44
N ASN A 105 14.73 -4.95 14.79
CA ASN A 105 14.09 -4.04 15.75
C ASN A 105 14.23 -2.56 15.37
N GLN A 106 14.20 -2.24 14.08
CA GLN A 106 14.17 -0.88 13.57
C GLN A 106 12.72 -0.48 13.31
N TRP A 107 12.12 0.21 14.28
CA TRP A 107 10.73 0.63 14.21
C TRP A 107 10.61 2.05 13.69
N VAL A 108 9.66 2.27 12.79
CA VAL A 108 9.19 3.61 12.41
C VAL A 108 7.74 3.79 12.85
N LYS A 109 7.41 4.98 13.34
CA LYS A 109 6.04 5.28 13.78
C LYS A 109 5.27 6.05 12.72
N ARG A 110 4.00 5.71 12.56
CA ARG A 110 3.12 6.40 11.61
C ARG A 110 2.89 7.87 11.98
N SER A 111 2.91 8.21 13.27
CA SER A 111 2.81 9.60 13.74
C SER A 111 3.88 10.51 13.15
N ASP A 112 5.05 9.94 12.83
CA ASP A 112 6.23 10.67 12.39
C ASP A 112 6.35 10.74 10.87
N PHE A 113 5.43 10.09 10.15
CA PHE A 113 5.36 10.15 8.70
C PHE A 113 5.11 11.59 8.25
N THR A 114 5.70 11.97 7.13
CA THR A 114 5.37 13.24 6.47
C THR A 114 4.16 13.03 5.56
N ALA A 115 3.73 14.08 4.86
CA ALA A 115 2.66 13.94 3.87
C ALA A 115 3.07 13.07 2.66
N SER A 116 4.37 12.94 2.37
CA SER A 116 4.88 12.14 1.24
C SER A 116 5.20 10.69 1.60
N THR A 117 5.30 10.36 2.89
CA THR A 117 5.49 8.98 3.35
C THR A 117 4.18 8.18 3.20
N LEU A 118 4.28 7.02 2.58
CA LEU A 118 3.16 6.12 2.32
C LEU A 118 3.41 4.72 2.90
N VAL A 119 2.33 4.04 3.23
CA VAL A 119 2.36 2.59 3.52
C VAL A 119 1.79 1.86 2.32
N LEU A 120 2.54 0.90 1.79
CA LEU A 120 2.15 0.10 0.64
C LEU A 120 1.62 -1.25 1.10
N LYS A 121 0.39 -1.54 0.67
CA LYS A 121 -0.28 -2.81 0.95
C LYS A 121 -0.40 -3.62 -0.35
N VAL A 122 0.18 -4.81 -0.39
CA VAL A 122 -0.10 -5.80 -1.44
C VAL A 122 -1.26 -6.68 -0.99
N ILE A 123 -2.24 -6.82 -1.86
CA ILE A 123 -3.48 -7.51 -1.55
C ILE A 123 -3.29 -8.98 -1.91
N GLY A 124 -3.41 -9.86 -0.91
CA GLY A 124 -3.67 -11.29 -1.13
C GLY A 124 -5.17 -11.62 -1.20
N ALA A 125 -6.05 -10.61 -1.03
CA ALA A 125 -7.49 -10.80 -1.08
C ALA A 125 -8.03 -10.83 -2.52
N PRO A 126 -8.97 -11.72 -2.83
CA PRO A 126 -9.67 -11.72 -4.10
C PRO A 126 -10.60 -10.50 -4.17
N PHE A 127 -10.82 -9.95 -5.38
CA PHE A 127 -11.91 -9.00 -5.71
C PHE A 127 -11.69 -7.49 -5.51
N THR A 128 -10.52 -6.94 -5.83
CA THR A 128 -10.38 -5.47 -5.91
C THR A 128 -10.17 -5.05 -7.35
N THR A 129 -11.24 -4.57 -8.00
CA THR A 129 -11.21 -4.08 -9.38
C THR A 129 -11.32 -2.56 -9.44
N PHE A 130 -10.57 -1.97 -10.37
CA PHE A 130 -10.67 -0.58 -10.77
C PHE A 130 -11.44 -0.51 -12.09
N PHE A 131 -12.51 0.30 -12.12
CA PHE A 131 -13.31 0.52 -13.32
C PHE A 131 -12.91 1.86 -13.95
N SER A 132 -12.32 1.82 -15.15
CA SER A 132 -11.90 3.01 -15.87
C SER A 132 -13.05 3.68 -16.62
N ASN A 133 -14.18 3.00 -16.81
CA ASN A 133 -15.25 3.39 -17.73
C ASN A 133 -14.72 3.64 -19.15
N ARG A 134 -13.70 2.88 -19.57
CA ARG A 134 -12.92 3.10 -20.81
C ARG A 134 -12.39 4.52 -20.97
N ALA A 135 -12.24 5.27 -19.87
CA ALA A 135 -11.62 6.58 -19.88
C ALA A 135 -10.10 6.45 -19.75
N ALA A 136 -9.40 7.45 -20.27
CA ALA A 136 -7.96 7.58 -20.13
C ALA A 136 -7.61 8.08 -18.72
N TYR A 137 -6.75 7.36 -17.99
CA TYR A 137 -6.25 7.78 -16.67
C TYR A 137 -4.75 8.04 -16.75
N GLN A 138 -4.27 9.09 -16.06
CA GLN A 138 -2.84 9.29 -15.89
C GLN A 138 -2.25 8.17 -15.03
N LEU A 139 -1.28 7.45 -15.58
CA LEU A 139 -0.48 6.47 -14.86
C LEU A 139 0.77 7.16 -14.29
N TYR A 140 1.18 6.70 -13.12
CA TYR A 140 2.36 7.16 -12.40
C TYR A 140 3.31 6.00 -12.10
N SER A 141 4.61 6.27 -12.07
CA SER A 141 5.64 5.27 -11.72
C SER A 141 5.89 5.18 -10.22
N ASP A 142 5.25 6.02 -9.42
CA ASP A 142 5.40 6.12 -7.97
C ASP A 142 4.04 6.17 -7.27
N ALA A 143 4.00 5.66 -6.03
CA ALA A 143 2.78 5.57 -5.23
C ALA A 143 2.28 6.93 -4.73
N GLN A 144 3.19 7.92 -4.66
CA GLN A 144 2.88 9.32 -4.36
C GLN A 144 2.21 10.01 -5.54
N THR A 145 2.18 9.38 -6.72
CA THR A 145 1.57 9.90 -7.94
C THR A 145 2.13 11.26 -8.37
N THR A 146 3.46 11.39 -8.29
CA THR A 146 4.21 12.61 -8.61
C THR A 146 4.97 12.53 -9.93
N GLN A 147 5.25 11.32 -10.43
CA GLN A 147 5.99 11.07 -11.67
C GLN A 147 5.09 10.42 -12.73
N PRO A 148 4.53 11.21 -13.66
CA PRO A 148 3.76 10.69 -14.79
C PRO A 148 4.56 9.66 -15.59
N ALA A 149 3.96 8.50 -15.85
CA ALA A 149 4.58 7.38 -16.56
C ALA A 149 3.87 7.01 -17.88
N GLY A 150 2.63 7.45 -18.07
CA GLY A 150 1.86 7.17 -19.28
C GLY A 150 0.37 7.36 -19.07
N ILE A 151 -0.42 6.87 -20.03
CA ILE A 151 -1.88 6.93 -19.97
C ILE A 151 -2.43 5.50 -20.01
N LEU A 152 -3.40 5.21 -19.15
CA LEU A 152 -4.11 3.94 -19.14
C LEU A 152 -4.90 3.79 -20.45
N GLY A 153 -4.76 2.63 -21.10
CA GLY A 153 -5.46 2.34 -22.34
C GLY A 153 -6.99 2.33 -22.16
N THR A 154 -7.72 2.70 -23.20
CA THR A 154 -9.19 2.78 -23.18
C THR A 154 -9.86 1.53 -23.77
N ASP A 155 -9.07 0.54 -24.19
CA ASP A 155 -9.56 -0.72 -24.76
C ASP A 155 -10.27 -1.60 -23.71
N TYR A 156 -9.91 -1.43 -22.44
CA TYR A 156 -10.45 -2.19 -21.31
C TYR A 156 -11.06 -1.27 -20.26
N ASP A 157 -12.16 -1.74 -19.68
CA ASP A 157 -12.88 -1.05 -18.62
C ASP A 157 -12.43 -1.51 -17.22
N ILE A 158 -12.19 -2.81 -17.07
CA ILE A 158 -11.95 -3.43 -15.76
C ILE A 158 -10.46 -3.74 -15.62
N TRP A 159 -9.87 -3.28 -14.53
CA TRP A 159 -8.47 -3.47 -14.19
C TRP A 159 -8.35 -4.09 -12.80
N GLN A 160 -7.41 -5.01 -12.62
CA GLN A 160 -7.16 -5.59 -11.30
C GLN A 160 -6.28 -4.64 -10.48
N ILE A 161 -6.72 -4.35 -9.24
CA ILE A 161 -5.89 -3.64 -8.27
C ILE A 161 -4.98 -4.68 -7.59
N ASN A 162 -3.67 -4.49 -7.72
CA ASN A 162 -2.62 -5.34 -7.15
C ASN A 162 -2.06 -4.77 -5.83
N GLY A 163 -2.41 -3.53 -5.48
CA GLY A 163 -2.00 -2.92 -4.23
C GLY A 163 -2.58 -1.54 -3.98
N TYR A 164 -2.44 -1.09 -2.75
CA TYR A 164 -2.84 0.24 -2.28
C TYR A 164 -1.66 1.00 -1.74
N ALA A 165 -1.71 2.32 -1.88
CA ALA A 165 -0.91 3.23 -1.09
C ALA A 165 -1.80 3.97 -0.10
N TYR A 166 -1.37 4.06 1.16
CA TYR A 166 -2.06 4.80 2.21
C TYR A 166 -1.24 6.01 2.64
N ASN A 167 -1.91 7.16 2.76
CA ASN A 167 -1.30 8.37 3.28
C ASN A 167 -1.13 8.31 4.81
N LYS A 168 -0.50 9.34 5.40
CA LYS A 168 -0.33 9.48 6.86
C LYS A 168 -1.64 9.35 7.65
N ALA A 169 -2.74 9.88 7.11
CA ALA A 169 -4.07 9.82 7.74
C ALA A 169 -4.71 8.42 7.63
N GLY A 170 -4.06 7.48 6.95
CA GLY A 170 -4.57 6.14 6.74
C GLY A 170 -5.62 6.02 5.64
N GLN A 171 -5.76 7.05 4.80
CA GLN A 171 -6.65 7.03 3.65
C GLN A 171 -5.90 6.51 2.43
N ILE A 172 -6.58 5.78 1.56
CA ILE A 172 -6.00 5.34 0.29
C ILE A 172 -5.68 6.59 -0.54
N SER A 173 -4.46 6.69 -1.04
CA SER A 173 -3.98 7.77 -1.91
C SER A 173 -3.83 7.33 -3.36
N ALA A 174 -3.52 6.06 -3.61
CA ALA A 174 -3.33 5.50 -4.95
C ALA A 174 -3.62 3.99 -5.01
N TYR A 175 -3.93 3.52 -6.22
CA TYR A 175 -4.07 2.11 -6.57
C TYR A 175 -2.96 1.68 -7.52
N ASN A 176 -2.37 0.51 -7.27
CA ASN A 176 -1.42 -0.12 -8.18
C ASN A 176 -2.17 -1.08 -9.11
N LEU A 177 -2.14 -0.85 -10.42
CA LEU A 177 -2.79 -1.70 -11.42
C LEU A 177 -1.85 -2.82 -11.95
N GLY A 178 -0.69 -2.99 -11.33
CA GLY A 178 0.36 -3.93 -11.75
C GLY A 178 1.56 -3.23 -12.37
N ALA A 179 2.69 -3.95 -12.45
CA ALA A 179 3.94 -3.46 -13.05
C ALA A 179 4.40 -2.06 -12.55
N ASN A 180 4.11 -1.73 -11.29
CA ASN A 180 4.40 -0.41 -10.68
C ASN A 180 3.73 0.76 -11.43
N ALA A 181 2.56 0.51 -12.03
CA ALA A 181 1.69 1.51 -12.63
C ALA A 181 0.61 1.93 -11.64
N TRP A 182 0.69 3.17 -11.18
CA TRP A 182 -0.19 3.71 -10.14
C TRP A 182 -1.21 4.69 -10.73
N VAL A 183 -2.44 4.65 -10.22
CA VAL A 183 -3.47 5.67 -10.47
C VAL A 183 -3.86 6.31 -9.14
N LYS A 184 -4.18 7.61 -9.15
CA LYS A 184 -4.65 8.34 -7.95
C LYS A 184 -5.97 7.75 -7.44
N TYR A 185 -6.17 7.72 -6.12
CA TYR A 185 -7.41 7.24 -5.49
C TYR A 185 -8.60 8.20 -5.72
N ILE A 186 -8.35 9.51 -5.61
CA ILE A 186 -9.30 10.57 -5.93
C ILE A 186 -8.68 11.41 -7.03
N ASP A 187 -9.25 11.33 -8.23
CA ASP A 187 -9.11 12.36 -9.23
C ASP A 187 -10.45 13.12 -9.29
N PRO A 188 -10.50 14.42 -8.95
CA PRO A 188 -11.76 15.17 -8.98
C PRO A 188 -12.40 15.24 -10.37
N THR A 189 -11.66 14.89 -11.42
CA THR A 189 -12.18 14.77 -12.79
C THR A 189 -12.78 13.40 -13.10
N GLN A 190 -12.59 12.39 -12.24
CA GLN A 190 -12.92 10.99 -12.52
C GLN A 190 -13.43 10.28 -11.26
N THR A 191 -14.67 9.80 -11.29
CA THR A 191 -15.24 9.06 -10.17
C THR A 191 -14.68 7.64 -10.15
N ILE A 192 -13.69 7.41 -9.30
CA ILE A 192 -13.16 6.07 -9.07
C ILE A 192 -14.09 5.38 -8.08
N HIS A 193 -14.85 4.45 -8.59
CA HIS A 193 -15.71 3.64 -7.76
C HIS A 193 -14.89 2.48 -7.21
N PHE A 194 -15.13 2.13 -5.96
CA PHE A 194 -14.53 0.97 -5.31
C PHE A 194 -15.53 0.33 -4.34
N ARG A 195 -15.53 -1.00 -4.23
CA ARG A 195 -16.16 -1.74 -3.12
C ARG A 195 -15.24 -2.86 -2.67
N ASN A 196 -14.92 -2.85 -1.39
CA ASN A 196 -14.23 -3.94 -0.71
C ASN A 196 -15.18 -5.01 -0.19
N ASP A 197 -16.46 -4.66 -0.02
CA ASP A 197 -17.43 -5.55 0.61
C ASP A 197 -18.51 -5.96 -0.40
N PRO A 198 -18.94 -7.23 -0.39
CA PRO A 198 -20.14 -7.62 -1.10
C PRO A 198 -21.34 -6.81 -0.57
N ILE A 199 -22.10 -6.17 -1.46
CA ILE A 199 -23.38 -5.55 -1.06
C ILE A 199 -24.49 -6.59 -1.19
N TYR A 200 -25.32 -6.65 -0.16
CA TYR A 200 -26.57 -7.38 -0.15
C TYR A 200 -27.67 -6.46 -0.69
N LEU A 201 -28.33 -6.87 -1.77
CA LEU A 201 -29.34 -6.11 -2.50
C LEU A 201 -30.68 -6.84 -2.45
N ASP A 202 -31.71 -6.21 -1.92
CA ASP A 202 -33.08 -6.67 -2.09
C ASP A 202 -33.57 -6.27 -3.49
N ILE A 203 -33.88 -7.27 -4.32
CA ILE A 203 -34.30 -7.05 -5.70
C ILE A 203 -35.64 -7.76 -5.90
N ASP A 204 -36.63 -7.03 -6.43
CA ASP A 204 -37.95 -7.56 -6.66
C ASP A 204 -38.04 -8.37 -7.97
N ALA A 205 -38.93 -9.36 -8.01
CA ALA A 205 -39.26 -10.06 -9.24
C ALA A 205 -39.78 -9.08 -10.30
N GLY A 206 -39.42 -9.32 -11.57
CA GLY A 206 -39.77 -8.48 -12.71
C GLY A 206 -38.73 -7.40 -13.04
N VAL A 207 -37.75 -7.13 -12.17
CA VAL A 207 -36.63 -6.23 -12.49
C VAL A 207 -35.87 -6.76 -13.72
N THR A 208 -35.61 -5.89 -14.69
CA THR A 208 -34.88 -6.26 -15.91
C THR A 208 -33.40 -6.50 -15.58
N THR A 209 -32.83 -7.56 -16.11
CA THR A 209 -31.38 -7.77 -16.08
C THR A 209 -30.76 -7.33 -17.39
N TYR A 210 -29.51 -6.93 -17.33
CA TYR A 210 -28.74 -6.41 -18.46
C TYR A 210 -27.39 -7.13 -18.58
N ASP A 211 -26.77 -7.04 -19.76
CA ASP A 211 -25.33 -7.27 -19.89
C ASP A 211 -24.53 -6.01 -19.48
N VAL A 212 -23.20 -6.13 -19.43
CA VAL A 212 -22.31 -5.02 -19.07
C VAL A 212 -22.44 -3.79 -19.99
N ASN A 213 -23.01 -3.94 -21.18
CA ASN A 213 -23.22 -2.83 -22.13
C ASN A 213 -24.66 -2.30 -22.10
N SER A 214 -25.43 -2.61 -21.04
CA SER A 214 -26.81 -2.18 -20.84
C SER A 214 -27.82 -2.75 -21.84
N HIS A 215 -27.53 -3.87 -22.51
CA HIS A 215 -28.54 -4.56 -23.31
C HIS A 215 -29.38 -5.47 -22.41
N PRO A 216 -30.73 -5.42 -22.49
CA PRO A 216 -31.59 -6.33 -21.72
C PRO A 216 -31.29 -7.80 -22.04
N THR A 217 -31.18 -8.62 -21.00
CA THR A 217 -30.85 -10.05 -21.09
C THR A 217 -31.92 -10.96 -20.49
N GLY A 218 -32.82 -10.41 -19.67
CA GLY A 218 -33.85 -11.18 -18.97
C GLY A 218 -34.53 -10.37 -17.87
N THR A 219 -35.18 -11.08 -16.95
CA THR A 219 -35.80 -10.50 -15.75
C THR A 219 -35.54 -11.37 -14.52
N ILE A 220 -35.42 -10.74 -13.36
CA ILE A 220 -35.38 -11.42 -12.06
C ILE A 220 -36.71 -12.15 -11.85
N GLN A 221 -36.66 -13.46 -11.59
CA GLN A 221 -37.87 -14.29 -11.49
C GLN A 221 -38.44 -14.35 -10.06
N THR A 222 -37.65 -13.99 -9.05
CA THR A 222 -38.03 -14.14 -7.64
C THR A 222 -37.48 -12.98 -6.83
N SER A 223 -38.33 -12.35 -6.01
CA SER A 223 -37.90 -11.33 -5.06
C SER A 223 -37.02 -11.97 -3.99
N THR A 224 -35.75 -11.57 -3.90
CA THR A 224 -34.80 -12.10 -2.91
C THR A 224 -33.63 -11.15 -2.67
N VAL A 225 -32.81 -11.46 -1.67
CA VAL A 225 -31.51 -10.84 -1.44
C VAL A 225 -30.48 -11.43 -2.41
N TYR A 226 -29.77 -10.57 -3.13
CA TYR A 226 -28.62 -10.91 -3.96
C TYR A 226 -27.34 -10.37 -3.35
N VAL A 227 -26.25 -11.10 -3.49
CA VAL A 227 -24.92 -10.64 -3.10
C VAL A 227 -24.18 -10.17 -4.34
N SER A 228 -23.83 -8.89 -4.36
CA SER A 228 -23.09 -8.26 -5.47
C SER A 228 -21.69 -7.91 -4.99
N GLY A 229 -20.70 -8.68 -5.45
CA GLY A 229 -19.28 -8.34 -5.28
C GLY A 229 -18.73 -7.39 -6.34
N GLU A 230 -19.49 -7.18 -7.42
CA GLU A 230 -19.07 -6.37 -8.57
C GLU A 230 -20.14 -5.33 -8.89
N TYR A 231 -19.72 -4.17 -9.38
CA TYR A 231 -20.61 -3.16 -9.95
C TYR A 231 -19.92 -2.51 -11.15
N HIS A 232 -20.69 -1.92 -12.05
CA HIS A 232 -20.21 -1.28 -13.28
C HIS A 232 -20.97 0.03 -13.47
N PHE A 233 -20.40 1.00 -14.18
CA PHE A 233 -21.10 2.22 -14.57
C PHE A 233 -21.34 2.19 -16.07
N ASP A 234 -22.60 2.27 -16.46
CA ASP A 234 -22.91 2.31 -17.88
C ASP A 234 -22.45 3.62 -18.54
N LYS A 235 -22.65 3.72 -19.86
CA LYS A 235 -22.34 4.91 -20.65
C LYS A 235 -23.07 6.20 -20.19
N ASN A 236 -24.13 6.08 -19.40
CA ASN A 236 -24.90 7.19 -18.84
C ASN A 236 -24.52 7.46 -17.37
N ASN A 237 -23.44 6.84 -16.88
CA ASN A 237 -22.97 6.91 -15.51
C ASN A 237 -24.00 6.39 -14.48
N GLN A 238 -24.83 5.42 -14.87
CA GLN A 238 -25.73 4.72 -13.95
C GLN A 238 -25.02 3.49 -13.39
N ILE A 239 -25.05 3.35 -12.06
CA ILE A 239 -24.48 2.18 -11.40
C ILE A 239 -25.31 0.93 -11.69
N MET A 240 -24.62 -0.15 -12.01
CA MET A 240 -25.16 -1.48 -12.23
C MET A 240 -24.51 -2.46 -11.27
N HIS A 241 -25.26 -3.39 -10.71
CA HIS A 241 -24.79 -4.42 -9.78
C HIS A 241 -24.89 -5.79 -10.42
N ARG A 242 -23.80 -6.58 -10.37
CA ARG A 242 -23.81 -7.94 -10.88
C ARG A 242 -24.48 -8.86 -9.88
N VAL A 243 -25.55 -9.52 -10.31
CA VAL A 243 -26.40 -10.39 -9.48
C VAL A 243 -26.40 -11.84 -9.95
N GLY A 244 -25.52 -12.17 -10.89
CA GLY A 244 -25.34 -13.49 -11.48
C GLY A 244 -24.10 -13.53 -12.37
N ASN A 245 -24.23 -14.03 -13.60
CA ASN A 245 -23.13 -14.02 -14.57
C ASN A 245 -22.95 -12.66 -15.27
N ASP A 246 -22.02 -12.56 -16.24
CA ASP A 246 -21.72 -11.31 -16.98
C ASP A 246 -22.90 -10.73 -17.78
N ARG A 247 -24.00 -11.49 -17.88
CA ARG A 247 -25.25 -11.09 -18.54
C ARG A 247 -26.36 -10.81 -17.52
N GLN A 248 -26.04 -10.65 -16.24
CA GLN A 248 -27.03 -10.45 -15.17
C GLN A 248 -26.62 -9.30 -14.26
N TRP A 249 -26.81 -8.09 -14.78
CA TRP A 249 -26.62 -6.84 -14.08
C TRP A 249 -27.97 -6.14 -13.85
N VAL A 250 -28.14 -5.45 -12.73
CA VAL A 250 -29.34 -4.63 -12.43
C VAL A 250 -28.93 -3.20 -12.12
N TYR A 251 -29.73 -2.21 -12.47
CA TYR A 251 -29.42 -0.83 -12.11
C TYR A 251 -29.62 -0.60 -10.61
N GLY A 252 -28.76 0.21 -9.99
CA GLY A 252 -28.84 0.49 -8.56
C GLY A 252 -30.17 1.13 -8.14
N GLY A 253 -30.80 1.90 -9.02
CA GLY A 253 -32.13 2.47 -8.80
C GLY A 253 -33.27 1.43 -8.70
N ASP A 254 -33.04 0.22 -9.22
CA ASP A 254 -33.97 -0.91 -9.16
C ASP A 254 -33.70 -1.84 -7.97
N THR A 255 -32.80 -1.44 -7.06
CA THR A 255 -32.40 -2.24 -5.90
C THR A 255 -32.60 -1.46 -4.61
N ARG A 256 -32.74 -2.19 -3.50
CA ARG A 256 -32.67 -1.62 -2.16
C ARG A 256 -31.50 -2.27 -1.42
N GLN A 257 -30.74 -1.50 -0.65
CA GLN A 257 -29.71 -2.10 0.20
C GLN A 257 -30.38 -2.94 1.29
N SER A 258 -30.00 -4.21 1.37
CA SER A 258 -30.58 -5.17 2.32
C SER A 258 -30.02 -4.97 3.72
N SER A 259 -30.80 -5.32 4.74
CA SER A 259 -30.38 -5.28 6.14
C SER A 259 -29.42 -6.41 6.53
N TYR A 260 -29.24 -7.42 5.67
CA TYR A 260 -28.38 -8.59 5.92
C TYR A 260 -26.86 -8.31 5.87
N GLY A 261 -26.44 -7.05 5.63
CA GLY A 261 -25.05 -6.66 5.43
C GLY A 261 -24.44 -5.73 6.50
N TYR A 262 -25.03 -5.63 7.69
CA TYR A 262 -24.51 -4.86 8.83
C TYR A 262 -24.35 -5.72 10.08
#